data_AF-A0AAV8ZSN0-F1
#
_entry.id   AF-A0AAV8ZSN0-F1
#
_cell.length_a   1.000
_cell.length_b   1.000
_cell.length_c   1.000
_cell.angle_alpha   90.00
_cell.angle_beta   90.00
_cell.angle_gamma   90.00
#
_symmetry.space_group_name_H-M   'P 1'
#
loop_
_entity.id
_entity.type
_entity.pdbx_description
1 polymer ?
#
loop_
_entity_poly.entity_id
_entity_poly.type
_entity_poly.pdbx_seq_one_letter_code
_entity_poly.pdbx_strand_id
1 'polypeptide(L)'
;METFIGLLLVMGILQFPSIESYWKMDSIYHHSLFHRVPMSYNRFVLLLKCWHFANNEGQDGTRTYKIRPLLDMLMQRTKDLYKPGDTVIVDETMIPFRDKEVINTKLKKGEMCSSQQGYVTFLKWKDQRDVYMLSTCYGDEMVEIGTDRKGNKKMKPKVVLEYNRGKQGVDISDQLASYYTSLRKSLIWYKKIAIELICSTTLINSHIIFNSLTGKNLHFFNIQNQL
;
A
#
# COMPACT_ATOMS: atom_id res chain seq x y z
N MET A 1 9.83 24.99 -0.76
CA MET A 1 9.05 23.81 -0.32
C MET A 1 9.72 22.51 -0.70
N GLU A 2 10.37 22.43 -1.86
CA GLU A 2 11.12 21.24 -2.32
C GLU A 2 12.11 20.71 -1.29
N THR A 3 12.98 21.56 -0.73
CA THR A 3 13.94 21.16 0.31
C THR A 3 13.27 20.56 1.55
N PHE A 4 12.08 21.05 1.92
CA PHE A 4 11.33 20.52 3.07
C PHE A 4 10.79 19.12 2.76
N ILE A 5 10.26 18.91 1.55
CA ILE A 5 9.76 17.61 1.09
C ILE A 5 10.93 16.62 0.93
N GLY A 6 12.05 17.04 0.35
CA GLY A 6 13.27 16.24 0.24
C GLY A 6 13.77 15.76 1.61
N LEU A 7 13.79 16.65 2.61
CA LEU A 7 14.11 16.24 3.98
C LEU A 7 13.10 15.22 4.55
N LEU A 8 11.80 15.36 4.29
CA LEU A 8 10.81 14.36 4.69
C LEU A 8 11.03 13.00 4.03
N LEU A 9 11.41 12.98 2.76
CA LEU A 9 11.75 11.76 2.01
C LEU A 9 12.99 11.08 2.62
N VAL A 10 14.08 11.82 2.81
CA VAL A 10 15.32 11.28 3.39
C VAL A 10 15.10 10.79 4.82
N MET A 11 14.25 11.46 5.61
CA MET A 11 13.84 10.99 6.95
C MET A 11 13.03 9.69 6.94
N GLY A 12 12.40 9.33 5.81
CA GLY A 12 11.75 8.03 5.63
C GLY A 12 12.77 6.90 5.48
N ILE A 13 13.91 7.19 4.83
CA ILE A 13 15.03 6.27 4.61
C ILE A 13 15.88 6.13 5.88
N LEU A 14 16.31 7.26 6.43
CA LEU A 14 17.20 7.32 7.57
C LEU A 14 16.39 7.78 8.79
N GLN A 15 16.11 6.86 9.69
CA GLN A 15 15.25 7.11 10.84
C GLN A 15 16.05 7.35 12.12
N PHE A 16 16.00 8.57 12.63
CA PHE A 16 16.43 8.91 13.99
C PHE A 16 15.26 9.00 14.98
N PRO A 17 15.51 8.83 16.29
CA PRO A 17 14.47 8.76 17.32
C PRO A 17 13.57 10.01 17.40
N SER A 18 14.10 11.18 17.02
CA SER A 18 13.39 12.46 17.07
C SER A 18 13.72 13.32 15.85
N ILE A 19 12.84 14.28 15.53
CA ILE A 19 13.09 15.26 14.45
C ILE A 19 14.30 16.15 14.79
N GLU A 20 14.53 16.46 16.07
CA GLU A 20 15.67 17.25 16.50
C GLU A 20 17.01 16.53 16.25
N SER A 21 17.04 15.21 16.40
CA SER A 21 18.24 14.39 16.21
C SER A 21 18.93 14.63 14.85
N TYR A 22 18.16 14.89 13.79
CA TYR A 22 18.71 15.13 12.44
C TYR A 22 19.60 16.37 12.34
N TRP A 23 19.47 17.31 13.27
CA TRP A 23 20.29 18.53 13.32
C TRP A 23 21.36 18.49 14.42
N LYS A 24 21.51 17.36 15.12
CA LYS A 24 22.55 17.23 16.16
C LYS A 24 23.92 16.94 15.53
N MET A 25 24.96 17.43 16.21
CA MET A 25 26.36 17.17 15.87
C MET A 25 26.96 16.00 16.67
N ASP A 26 26.20 15.41 17.60
CA ASP A 26 26.61 14.23 18.35
C ASP A 26 26.97 13.09 17.39
N SER A 27 28.04 12.35 17.68
CA SER A 27 28.58 11.30 16.80
C SER A 27 27.55 10.25 16.37
N ILE A 28 26.55 9.98 17.21
CA ILE A 28 25.49 8.99 16.98
C ILE A 28 24.45 9.49 15.95
N TYR A 29 24.23 10.81 15.89
CA TYR A 29 23.20 11.42 15.03
C TYR A 29 23.78 12.24 13.88
N HIS A 30 25.09 12.50 13.91
CA HIS A 30 25.76 13.26 12.86
C HIS A 30 25.70 12.49 11.54
N HIS A 31 24.99 13.06 10.57
CA HIS A 31 24.96 12.54 9.21
C HIS A 31 25.12 13.70 8.23
N SER A 32 26.15 13.62 7.39
CA SER A 32 26.59 14.73 6.54
C SER A 32 25.50 15.26 5.60
N LEU A 33 24.55 14.41 5.17
CA LEU A 33 23.42 14.83 4.34
C LEU A 33 22.58 15.95 5.00
N PHE A 34 22.23 15.82 6.28
CA PHE A 34 21.36 16.80 6.95
C PHE A 34 22.06 18.11 7.24
N HIS A 35 23.39 18.09 7.33
CA HIS A 35 24.22 19.28 7.57
C HIS A 35 24.64 20.01 6.29
N ARG A 36 24.53 19.35 5.12
CA ARG A 36 24.76 19.97 3.81
C ARG A 36 23.54 20.72 3.28
N VAL A 37 22.33 20.34 3.71
CA VAL A 37 21.09 20.96 3.25
C VAL A 37 20.86 22.30 3.97
N PRO A 38 20.60 23.41 3.25
CA PRO A 38 20.43 24.73 3.85
C PRO A 38 19.03 24.91 4.47
N MET A 39 18.67 24.11 5.47
CA MET A 39 17.45 24.28 6.26
C MET A 39 17.75 24.07 7.74
N SER A 40 17.44 25.08 8.57
CA SER A 40 17.58 24.96 10.02
C SER A 40 16.44 24.14 10.63
N TYR A 41 16.71 23.51 11.78
CA TYR A 41 15.70 22.81 12.58
C TYR A 41 14.45 23.67 12.82
N ASN A 42 14.63 24.93 13.26
CA ASN A 42 13.52 25.84 13.54
C ASN A 42 12.67 26.12 12.29
N ARG A 43 13.31 26.29 11.12
CA ARG A 43 12.61 26.48 9.86
C ARG A 43 11.82 25.23 9.47
N PHE A 44 12.43 24.05 9.57
CA PHE A 44 11.77 22.78 9.28
C PHE A 44 10.53 22.57 10.16
N VAL A 45 10.67 22.77 11.48
CA VAL A 45 9.57 22.63 12.44
C VAL A 45 8.47 23.65 12.18
N LEU A 46 8.82 24.90 11.84
CA LEU A 46 7.83 25.93 11.48
C LEU A 46 7.03 25.52 10.25
N LEU A 47 7.69 25.06 9.18
CA LEU A 47 7.03 24.57 7.97
C LEU A 47 6.13 23.37 8.28
N LEU A 48 6.64 22.39 9.04
CA LEU A 48 5.86 21.23 9.46
C LEU A 48 4.61 21.63 10.29
N LYS A 49 4.72 22.66 11.14
CA LYS A 49 3.61 23.20 11.93
C LYS A 49 2.58 23.94 11.08
N CYS A 50 3.02 24.73 10.10
CA CYS A 50 2.15 25.52 9.23
C CYS A 50 1.71 24.81 7.95
N TRP A 51 2.04 23.52 7.78
CA TRP A 51 1.67 22.80 6.57
C TRP A 51 0.17 22.48 6.51
N HIS A 52 -0.53 23.09 5.55
CA HIS A 52 -1.97 22.97 5.34
C HIS A 52 -2.29 22.73 3.86
N PHE A 53 -3.41 22.05 3.59
CA PHE A 53 -3.83 21.67 2.22
C PHE A 53 -5.23 22.14 1.85
N ALA A 54 -5.91 22.86 2.75
CA ALA A 54 -7.25 23.39 2.53
C ALA A 54 -7.40 24.74 3.23
N ASN A 55 -8.26 25.60 2.69
CA ASN A 55 -8.67 26.82 3.37
C ASN A 55 -9.63 26.45 4.52
N ASN A 56 -9.38 26.98 5.72
CA ASN A 56 -10.21 26.73 6.89
C ASN A 56 -11.62 27.35 6.78
N GLU A 57 -11.79 28.37 5.92
CA GLU A 57 -13.09 29.00 5.67
C GLU A 57 -14.02 28.14 4.81
N GLY A 58 -13.46 27.21 4.01
CA GLY A 58 -14.20 26.34 3.10
C GLY A 58 -14.64 25.01 3.73
N GLN A 59 -14.97 25.01 5.02
CA GLN A 59 -15.32 23.77 5.73
C GLN A 59 -16.69 23.23 5.27
N ASP A 60 -16.71 22.01 4.76
CA ASP A 60 -17.91 21.34 4.22
C ASP A 60 -18.64 20.45 5.26
N GLY A 61 -18.28 20.59 6.54
CA GLY A 61 -18.81 19.77 7.64
C GLY A 61 -18.20 18.37 7.77
N THR A 62 -17.42 17.91 6.78
CA THR A 62 -16.69 16.64 6.87
C THR A 62 -15.36 16.82 7.59
N ARG A 63 -14.77 15.73 8.11
CA ARG A 63 -13.40 15.76 8.63
C ARG A 63 -12.37 15.79 7.50
N THR A 64 -12.67 15.16 6.35
CA THR A 64 -11.75 14.93 5.24
C THR A 64 -11.45 16.18 4.41
N TYR A 65 -12.23 17.27 4.53
CA TYR A 65 -11.98 18.53 3.83
C TYR A 65 -10.53 19.04 3.95
N LYS A 66 -9.87 18.81 5.10
CA LYS A 66 -8.49 19.25 5.37
C LYS A 66 -7.45 18.68 4.42
N ILE A 67 -7.74 17.56 3.77
CA ILE A 67 -6.81 16.85 2.88
C ILE A 67 -7.38 16.67 1.47
N ARG A 68 -8.67 16.99 1.27
CA ARG A 68 -9.39 16.73 0.03
C ARG A 68 -8.76 17.37 -1.21
N PRO A 69 -8.30 18.63 -1.18
CA PRO A 69 -7.63 19.21 -2.35
C PRO A 69 -6.36 18.46 -2.75
N LEU A 70 -5.58 17.97 -1.78
CA LEU A 70 -4.41 17.14 -2.07
C LEU A 70 -4.82 15.80 -2.67
N LEU A 71 -5.81 15.13 -2.08
CA LEU A 71 -6.31 13.86 -2.59
C LEU A 71 -6.82 13.98 -4.02
N ASP A 72 -7.67 14.96 -4.31
CA ASP A 72 -8.27 15.16 -5.63
C ASP A 72 -7.19 15.44 -6.68
N MET A 73 -6.19 16.27 -6.34
CA MET A 73 -5.04 16.53 -7.19
C MET A 73 -4.23 15.26 -7.49
N LEU A 74 -3.90 14.48 -6.45
CA LEU A 74 -3.13 13.24 -6.63
C LEU A 74 -3.91 12.21 -7.44
N MET A 75 -5.20 12.02 -7.16
CA MET A 75 -6.06 11.11 -7.91
C MET A 75 -6.16 11.49 -9.37
N GLN A 76 -6.32 12.79 -9.68
CA GLN A 76 -6.36 13.25 -11.06
C GLN A 76 -5.04 12.95 -11.77
N ARG A 77 -3.90 13.27 -11.14
CA ARG A 77 -2.57 13.03 -11.73
C ARG A 77 -2.30 11.55 -11.94
N THR A 78 -2.69 10.68 -11.01
CA THR A 78 -2.55 9.24 -11.18
C THR A 78 -3.37 8.72 -12.37
N LYS A 79 -4.61 9.21 -12.55
CA LYS A 79 -5.45 8.85 -13.70
C LYS A 79 -4.85 9.30 -15.03
N ASP A 80 -4.22 10.47 -15.07
CA ASP A 80 -3.60 11.01 -16.28
C ASP A 80 -2.31 10.26 -16.66
N LEU A 81 -1.56 9.77 -15.65
CA LEU A 81 -0.24 9.17 -15.84
C LEU A 81 -0.26 7.66 -16.07
N TYR A 82 -1.30 6.96 -15.62
CA TYR A 82 -1.31 5.51 -15.65
C TYR A 82 -2.69 4.96 -16.01
N LYS A 83 -2.71 4.12 -17.04
CA LYS A 83 -3.87 3.30 -17.40
C LYS A 83 -3.67 1.91 -16.80
N PRO A 84 -4.54 1.46 -15.88
CA PRO A 84 -4.48 0.11 -15.34
C PRO A 84 -4.59 -0.94 -16.46
N GLY A 85 -3.91 -2.07 -16.26
CA GLY A 85 -4.08 -3.25 -17.10
C GLY A 85 -5.38 -3.99 -16.79
N ASP A 86 -5.51 -5.21 -17.32
CA ASP A 86 -6.75 -5.98 -17.26
C ASP A 86 -7.10 -6.50 -15.85
N THR A 87 -6.11 -6.57 -14.96
CA THR A 87 -6.28 -7.01 -13.57
C THR A 87 -6.09 -5.84 -12.62
N VAL A 88 -7.13 -5.51 -11.86
CA VAL A 88 -7.10 -4.53 -10.78
C VAL A 88 -7.49 -5.23 -9.49
N ILE A 89 -6.71 -5.02 -8.44
CA ILE A 89 -6.98 -5.57 -7.10
C ILE A 89 -7.39 -4.43 -6.18
N VAL A 90 -8.45 -4.66 -5.42
CA VAL A 90 -8.89 -3.80 -4.33
C VAL A 90 -8.86 -4.64 -3.06
N ASP A 91 -8.13 -4.16 -2.05
CA ASP A 91 -8.15 -4.74 -0.72
C ASP A 91 -9.00 -3.87 0.22
N GLU A 92 -9.34 -4.38 1.41
CA GLU A 92 -10.12 -3.70 2.46
C GLU A 92 -11.64 -3.53 2.23
N THR A 93 -12.21 -4.08 1.16
CA THR A 93 -13.68 -4.11 0.96
C THR A 93 -14.33 -5.35 1.57
N MET A 94 -15.29 -5.18 2.49
CA MET A 94 -16.09 -6.28 3.02
C MET A 94 -17.32 -6.53 2.14
N ILE A 95 -17.32 -7.64 1.40
CA ILE A 95 -18.53 -8.17 0.76
C ILE A 95 -19.02 -9.35 1.60
N PRO A 96 -20.24 -9.30 2.17
CA PRO A 96 -20.76 -10.40 2.97
C PRO A 96 -21.02 -11.64 2.09
N PHE A 97 -20.44 -12.78 2.47
CA PHE A 97 -20.74 -14.08 1.85
C PHE A 97 -22.07 -14.61 2.39
N ARG A 98 -23.05 -14.90 1.52
CA ARG A 98 -24.44 -15.17 1.92
C ARG A 98 -25.02 -16.53 1.49
N ASP A 99 -24.27 -17.35 0.76
CA ASP A 99 -24.76 -18.69 0.37
C ASP A 99 -24.71 -19.66 1.56
N LYS A 100 -25.87 -19.92 2.17
CA LYS A 100 -25.99 -20.74 3.38
C LYS A 100 -25.64 -22.20 3.14
N GLU A 101 -25.89 -22.74 1.95
CA GLU A 101 -25.62 -24.14 1.63
C GLU A 101 -24.11 -24.37 1.60
N VAL A 102 -23.39 -23.50 0.90
CA VAL A 102 -21.93 -23.50 0.85
C VAL A 102 -21.34 -23.27 2.26
N ILE A 103 -21.85 -22.29 3.02
CA ILE A 103 -21.38 -22.02 4.40
C ILE A 103 -21.52 -23.25 5.30
N ASN A 104 -22.68 -23.91 5.29
CA ASN A 104 -23.00 -24.99 6.22
C ASN A 104 -22.33 -26.32 5.85
N THR A 105 -21.84 -26.47 4.62
CA THR A 105 -21.16 -27.68 4.16
C THR A 105 -19.89 -27.93 4.98
N LYS A 106 -19.78 -29.13 5.57
CA LYS A 106 -18.60 -29.55 6.34
C LYS A 106 -17.57 -30.17 5.40
N LEU A 107 -16.37 -29.61 5.40
CA LEU A 107 -15.27 -30.02 4.53
C LEU A 107 -14.07 -30.51 5.37
N LYS A 108 -13.41 -31.57 4.90
CA LYS A 108 -12.08 -31.96 5.37
C LYS A 108 -11.01 -31.09 4.70
N LYS A 109 -9.82 -31.03 5.30
CA LYS A 109 -8.71 -30.26 4.76
C LYS A 109 -8.37 -30.71 3.33
N GLY A 110 -8.32 -29.74 2.41
CA GLY A 110 -8.09 -29.96 0.98
C GLY A 110 -9.38 -30.06 0.16
N GLU A 111 -10.54 -30.28 0.78
CA GLU A 111 -11.82 -30.36 0.09
C GLU A 111 -12.40 -28.97 -0.21
N MET A 112 -13.29 -28.94 -1.20
CA MET A 112 -13.97 -27.75 -1.68
C MET A 112 -15.43 -28.08 -2.01
N CYS A 113 -16.31 -27.12 -1.80
CA CYS A 113 -17.65 -27.11 -2.39
C CYS A 113 -17.92 -25.77 -3.08
N SER A 114 -18.82 -25.79 -4.05
CA SER A 114 -19.23 -24.62 -4.80
C SER A 114 -20.75 -24.65 -5.04
N SER A 115 -21.32 -23.47 -5.25
CA SER A 115 -22.69 -23.23 -5.70
C SER A 115 -22.62 -22.11 -6.73
N GLN A 116 -23.41 -22.20 -7.78
CA GLN A 116 -23.45 -21.16 -8.81
C GLN A 116 -24.85 -20.54 -8.87
N GLN A 117 -24.92 -19.21 -8.73
CA GLN A 117 -26.16 -18.45 -8.90
C GLN A 117 -25.96 -17.44 -10.04
N GLY A 118 -26.60 -17.71 -11.18
CA GLY A 118 -26.39 -16.94 -12.41
C GLY A 118 -24.92 -16.99 -12.85
N TYR A 119 -24.30 -15.81 -12.95
CA TYR A 119 -22.89 -15.67 -13.35
C TYR A 119 -21.92 -15.69 -12.17
N VAL A 120 -22.37 -15.85 -10.92
CA VAL A 120 -21.52 -15.82 -9.74
C VAL A 120 -21.38 -17.22 -9.15
N THR A 121 -20.14 -17.67 -8.99
CA THR A 121 -19.74 -18.87 -8.27
C THR A 121 -19.40 -18.50 -6.82
N PHE A 122 -20.07 -19.17 -5.89
CA PHE A 122 -19.82 -19.17 -4.46
C PHE A 122 -18.98 -20.40 -4.14
N LEU A 123 -17.81 -20.21 -3.55
CA LEU A 123 -16.87 -21.30 -3.31
C LEU A 123 -16.39 -21.28 -1.87
N LYS A 124 -16.39 -22.46 -1.23
CA LYS A 124 -15.78 -22.70 0.08
C LYS A 124 -14.71 -23.75 -0.06
N TRP A 125 -13.50 -23.42 0.39
CA TRP A 125 -12.36 -24.32 0.42
C TRP A 125 -11.81 -24.45 1.84
N LYS A 126 -11.45 -25.67 2.24
CA LYS A 126 -10.90 -25.94 3.57
C LYS A 126 -9.38 -26.07 3.51
N ASP A 127 -8.66 -25.07 4.01
CA ASP A 127 -7.24 -25.20 4.34
C ASP A 127 -7.07 -25.47 5.84
N GLN A 128 -6.38 -24.59 6.57
CA GLN A 128 -6.39 -24.59 8.04
C GLN A 128 -7.71 -24.02 8.58
N ARG A 129 -8.30 -23.08 7.85
CA ARG A 129 -9.60 -22.45 8.12
C ARG A 129 -10.43 -22.48 6.84
N ASP A 130 -11.72 -22.21 6.98
CA ASP A 130 -12.62 -22.08 5.84
C ASP A 130 -12.27 -20.79 5.09
N VAL A 131 -12.04 -20.93 3.79
CA VAL A 131 -11.79 -19.83 2.86
C VAL A 131 -13.00 -19.72 1.94
N TYR A 132 -13.56 -18.52 1.84
CA TYR A 132 -14.73 -18.23 1.02
C TYR A 132 -14.33 -17.34 -0.14
N MET A 133 -14.74 -17.71 -1.36
CA MET A 133 -14.44 -16.97 -2.59
C MET A 133 -15.73 -16.73 -3.37
N LEU A 134 -15.84 -15.53 -3.95
CA LEU A 134 -16.82 -15.21 -4.96
C LEU A 134 -16.09 -14.98 -6.28
N SER A 135 -16.59 -15.56 -7.36
CA SER A 135 -16.00 -15.35 -8.68
C SER A 135 -17.07 -15.33 -9.77
N THR A 136 -16.87 -14.50 -10.78
CA THR A 136 -17.67 -14.50 -12.00
C THR A 136 -16.94 -15.12 -13.20
N CYS A 137 -15.68 -15.49 -13.01
CA CYS A 137 -14.79 -15.94 -14.08
C CYS A 137 -14.17 -17.31 -13.82
N TYR A 138 -14.19 -17.80 -12.58
CA TYR A 138 -13.65 -19.09 -12.19
C TYR A 138 -14.74 -19.96 -11.55
N GLY A 139 -14.79 -21.23 -11.99
CA GLY A 139 -15.67 -22.25 -11.43
C GLY A 139 -15.01 -23.05 -10.30
N ASP A 140 -15.30 -24.34 -10.27
CA ASP A 140 -14.86 -25.33 -9.27
C ASP A 140 -13.58 -26.08 -9.68
N GLU A 141 -12.71 -25.42 -10.43
CA GLU A 141 -11.45 -25.99 -10.88
C GLU A 141 -10.43 -26.10 -9.73
N MET A 142 -9.90 -27.30 -9.53
CA MET A 142 -8.76 -27.58 -8.62
C MET A 142 -7.48 -27.78 -9.41
N VAL A 143 -6.40 -27.12 -8.99
CA VAL A 143 -5.09 -27.17 -9.63
C VAL A 143 -4.06 -27.79 -8.68
N GLU A 144 -3.24 -28.69 -9.21
CA GLU A 144 -2.10 -29.27 -8.48
C GLU A 144 -0.95 -28.26 -8.45
N ILE A 145 -0.54 -27.85 -7.24
CA ILE A 145 0.53 -26.85 -7.03
C ILE A 145 1.86 -27.46 -6.60
N GLY A 146 1.96 -28.79 -6.60
CA GLY A 146 3.14 -29.55 -6.18
C GLY A 146 2.81 -30.56 -5.09
N THR A 147 3.86 -31.05 -4.42
CA THR A 147 3.77 -32.12 -3.43
C THR A 147 4.03 -31.61 -2.00
N ASP A 148 3.32 -32.17 -1.02
CA ASP A 148 3.60 -31.93 0.38
C ASP A 148 4.91 -32.62 0.83
N ARG A 149 5.35 -32.34 2.06
CA ARG A 149 6.55 -32.98 2.65
C ARG A 149 6.46 -34.51 2.76
N LYS A 150 5.27 -35.07 2.63
CA LYS A 150 4.97 -36.51 2.70
C LYS A 150 4.77 -37.12 1.30
N GLY A 151 4.95 -36.35 0.22
CA GLY A 151 4.78 -36.81 -1.15
C GLY A 151 3.33 -36.81 -1.67
N ASN A 152 2.36 -36.26 -0.92
CA ASN A 152 0.97 -36.16 -1.40
C ASN A 152 0.78 -34.93 -2.29
N LYS A 153 -0.04 -35.07 -3.33
CA LYS A 153 -0.41 -33.97 -4.22
C LYS A 153 -1.17 -32.89 -3.46
N LYS A 154 -0.69 -31.65 -3.57
CA LYS A 154 -1.31 -30.48 -2.95
C LYS A 154 -2.20 -29.80 -3.99
N MET A 155 -3.50 -29.91 -3.78
CA MET A 155 -4.51 -29.28 -4.62
C MET A 155 -4.94 -27.94 -4.02
N LYS A 156 -5.17 -26.94 -4.87
CA LYS A 156 -5.79 -25.67 -4.49
C LYS A 156 -6.80 -25.21 -5.54
N PRO A 157 -7.89 -24.53 -5.14
CA PRO A 157 -8.82 -23.96 -6.11
C PRO A 157 -8.11 -22.92 -6.99
N LYS A 158 -8.37 -22.96 -8.29
CA LYS A 158 -7.79 -22.00 -9.25
C LYS A 158 -8.12 -20.55 -8.87
N VAL A 159 -9.35 -20.30 -8.43
CA VAL A 159 -9.80 -18.97 -7.96
C VAL A 159 -8.93 -18.43 -6.81
N VAL A 160 -8.48 -19.29 -5.90
CA VAL A 160 -7.61 -18.90 -4.77
C VAL A 160 -6.21 -18.58 -5.27
N LEU A 161 -5.71 -19.30 -6.29
CA LEU A 161 -4.41 -19.01 -6.90
C LEU A 161 -4.42 -17.66 -7.60
N GLU A 162 -5.43 -17.39 -8.41
CA GLU A 162 -5.57 -16.12 -9.14
C GLU A 162 -5.77 -14.94 -8.18
N TYR A 163 -6.55 -15.12 -7.10
CA TYR A 163 -6.66 -14.13 -6.04
C TYR A 163 -5.31 -13.82 -5.39
N ASN A 164 -4.55 -14.85 -4.99
CA ASN A 164 -3.25 -14.64 -4.35
C ASN A 164 -2.24 -13.97 -5.30
N ARG A 165 -2.24 -14.35 -6.59
CA ARG A 165 -1.40 -13.71 -7.61
C ARG A 165 -1.72 -12.21 -7.70
N GLY A 166 -3.00 -11.84 -7.67
CA GLY A 166 -3.39 -10.44 -7.66
C GLY A 166 -3.01 -9.73 -6.36
N LYS A 167 -3.42 -10.29 -5.21
CA LYS A 167 -3.19 -9.70 -3.87
C LYS A 167 -1.72 -9.42 -3.59
N GLN A 168 -0.81 -10.24 -4.14
CA GLN A 168 0.63 -10.03 -4.01
C GLN A 168 1.09 -8.61 -4.36
N GLY A 169 0.45 -7.95 -5.34
CA GLY A 169 0.80 -6.57 -5.69
C GLY A 169 0.49 -5.56 -4.59
N VAL A 170 -0.63 -5.74 -3.88
CA VAL A 170 -1.01 -4.91 -2.73
C VAL A 170 -0.06 -5.17 -1.57
N ASP A 171 0.21 -6.43 -1.25
CA ASP A 171 1.11 -6.81 -0.16
C ASP A 171 2.53 -6.23 -0.36
N ILE A 172 3.04 -6.22 -1.60
CA ILE A 172 4.34 -5.60 -1.93
C ILE A 172 4.30 -4.09 -1.73
N SER A 173 3.22 -3.42 -2.16
CA SER A 173 3.05 -1.98 -1.96
C SER A 173 3.04 -1.62 -0.48
N ASP A 174 2.28 -2.36 0.33
CA ASP A 174 2.20 -2.16 1.78
C ASP A 174 3.56 -2.43 2.45
N GLN A 175 4.26 -3.46 2.01
CA GLN A 175 5.60 -3.77 2.50
C GLN A 175 6.58 -2.62 2.19
N LEU A 176 6.59 -2.10 0.96
CA LEU A 176 7.45 -0.97 0.57
C LEU A 176 7.13 0.30 1.37
N ALA A 177 5.84 0.60 1.59
CA ALA A 177 5.42 1.73 2.41
C ALA A 177 5.88 1.58 3.88
N SER A 178 5.83 0.35 4.42
CA SER A 178 6.21 0.07 5.81
C SER A 178 7.71 0.25 6.09
N TYR A 179 8.58 -0.10 5.13
CA TYR A 179 10.04 -0.01 5.32
C TYR A 179 10.56 1.42 5.31
N TYR A 180 9.89 2.35 4.60
CA TYR A 180 10.41 3.69 4.35
C TYR A 180 9.46 4.80 4.84
N THR A 181 8.78 4.56 5.96
CA THR A 181 7.78 5.50 6.47
C THR A 181 8.40 6.80 7.00
N SER A 182 7.94 7.93 6.45
CA SER A 182 8.26 9.28 6.95
C SER A 182 7.35 9.71 8.12
N LEU A 183 6.46 8.82 8.59
CA LEU A 183 5.51 9.13 9.66
C LEU A 183 6.21 9.35 11.02
N ARG A 184 5.67 10.29 11.79
CA ARG A 184 6.14 10.65 13.14
C ARG A 184 4.96 10.76 14.11
N LYS A 185 5.18 10.34 15.37
CA LYS A 185 4.13 10.22 16.40
C LYS A 185 3.37 11.54 16.66
N SER A 186 4.08 12.67 16.66
CA SER A 186 3.60 14.00 17.06
C SER A 186 2.73 14.73 16.02
N LEU A 187 2.44 14.13 14.86
CA LEU A 187 1.72 14.79 13.79
C LEU A 187 0.19 14.72 13.95
N ILE A 188 -0.49 15.82 13.60
CA ILE A 188 -1.96 15.88 13.49
C ILE A 188 -2.40 14.98 12.32
N TRP A 189 -3.55 14.32 12.46
CA TRP A 189 -4.02 13.26 11.58
C TRP A 189 -3.93 13.56 10.06
N TYR A 190 -4.32 14.76 9.60
CA TYR A 190 -4.33 15.08 8.17
C TYR A 190 -2.92 15.24 7.59
N LYS A 191 -1.95 15.67 8.41
CA LYS A 191 -0.54 15.74 8.03
C LYS A 191 0.08 14.35 7.93
N LYS A 192 -0.34 13.41 8.79
CA LYS A 192 0.06 12.00 8.68
C LYS A 192 -0.37 11.44 7.33
N ILE A 193 -1.65 11.63 6.98
CA ILE A 193 -2.16 11.19 5.68
C ILE A 193 -1.42 11.88 4.53
N ALA A 194 -1.20 13.20 4.61
CA ALA A 194 -0.46 13.92 3.56
C ALA A 194 0.96 13.39 3.35
N ILE A 195 1.68 13.13 4.44
CA ILE A 195 3.04 12.59 4.40
C ILE A 195 3.03 11.20 3.80
N GLU A 196 2.06 10.36 4.16
CA GLU A 196 1.95 9.01 3.59
C GLU A 196 1.67 9.06 2.09
N LEU A 197 0.72 9.91 1.66
CA LEU A 197 0.40 10.08 0.25
C LEU A 197 1.61 10.57 -0.54
N ILE A 198 2.30 11.61 -0.05
CA ILE A 198 3.42 12.22 -0.77
C ILE A 198 4.68 11.34 -0.68
N CYS A 199 5.09 10.93 0.51
CA CYS A 199 6.38 10.28 0.72
C CYS A 199 6.35 8.78 0.45
N SER A 200 5.19 8.12 0.56
CA SER A 200 5.05 6.68 0.27
C SER A 200 4.33 6.45 -1.06
N THR A 201 3.06 6.84 -1.17
CA THR A 201 2.22 6.47 -2.32
C THR A 201 2.72 7.06 -3.64
N THR A 202 3.00 8.37 -3.69
CA THR A 202 3.48 8.97 -4.96
C THR A 202 4.88 8.49 -5.33
N LEU A 203 5.70 8.14 -4.34
CA LEU A 203 7.04 7.63 -4.55
C LEU A 203 7.02 6.22 -5.14
N ILE A 204 6.20 5.32 -4.59
CA ILE A 204 5.95 3.98 -5.16
C ILE A 204 5.39 4.09 -6.57
N ASN A 205 4.39 4.95 -6.79
CA ASN A 205 3.82 5.17 -8.13
C ASN A 205 4.88 5.69 -9.12
N SER A 206 5.73 6.63 -8.69
CA SER A 206 6.81 7.17 -9.53
C SER A 206 7.84 6.09 -9.89
N HIS A 207 8.17 5.20 -8.95
CA HIS A 207 9.09 4.08 -9.17
C HIS A 207 8.53 3.07 -10.17
N ILE A 208 7.25 2.71 -10.03
CA ILE A 208 6.55 1.80 -10.96
C ILE A 208 6.55 2.40 -12.38
N ILE A 209 6.15 3.66 -12.51
CA ILE A 209 6.12 4.35 -13.81
C ILE A 209 7.53 4.43 -14.41
N PHE A 210 8.53 4.80 -13.62
CA PHE A 210 9.91 4.90 -14.08
C PHE A 210 10.44 3.57 -14.62
N ASN A 211 10.24 2.47 -13.88
CA ASN A 211 10.66 1.14 -14.32
C ASN A 211 9.90 0.70 -15.58
N SER A 212 8.60 1.01 -15.65
CA SER A 212 7.78 0.71 -16.83
C SER A 212 8.23 1.46 -18.08
N LEU A 213 8.66 2.72 -17.96
CA LEU A 213 9.07 3.55 -19.10
C LEU A 213 10.51 3.28 -19.54
N THR A 214 11.42 3.01 -18.60
CA THR A 214 12.84 2.86 -18.90
C THR A 214 13.26 1.41 -19.17
N GLY A 215 12.39 0.45 -18.85
CA GLY A 215 12.73 -0.99 -18.89
C GLY A 215 13.81 -1.39 -17.89
N LYS A 216 14.24 -0.48 -17.00
CA LYS A 216 15.21 -0.77 -15.95
C LYS A 216 14.49 -1.37 -14.76
N ASN A 217 15.06 -2.42 -14.18
CA ASN A 217 14.57 -2.98 -12.91
C ASN A 217 15.40 -2.39 -11.76
N LEU A 218 15.26 -1.06 -11.56
CA LEU A 218 15.93 -0.42 -10.43
C LEU A 218 15.19 -0.78 -9.14
N HIS A 219 15.94 -1.24 -8.15
CA HIS A 219 15.42 -1.46 -6.81
C HIS A 219 14.89 -0.15 -6.22
N PHE A 220 13.78 -0.21 -5.46
CA PHE A 220 13.09 0.96 -4.92
C PHE A 220 14.03 1.91 -4.16
N PHE A 221 14.90 1.36 -3.31
CA PHE A 221 15.93 2.10 -2.57
C PHE A 221 16.83 2.98 -3.48
N ASN A 222 17.15 2.52 -4.70
CA ASN A 222 18.05 3.25 -5.59
C ASN A 222 17.39 4.48 -6.21
N ILE A 223 16.08 4.44 -6.45
CA ILE A 223 15.33 5.61 -6.94
C ILE A 223 15.20 6.65 -5.83
N GLN A 224 14.94 6.23 -4.59
CA GLN A 224 14.87 7.15 -3.46
C GLN A 224 16.18 7.91 -3.20
N ASN A 225 17.33 7.29 -3.48
CA ASN A 225 18.64 7.95 -3.35
C ASN A 225 18.98 8.91 -4.50
N GLN A 226 18.20 8.90 -5.60
CA GLN A 226 18.38 9.76 -6.76
C GLN A 226 17.46 10.99 -6.76
N LEU A 227 16.47 11.03 -5.86
CA LEU A 227 15.52 12.12 -5.66
C LEU A 227 16.02 13.12 -4.60
#